data_AF-A0A6M3M1J9-F1
#
_entry.id   AF-A0A6M3M1J9-F1
#
_cell.length_a   1.000
_cell.length_b   1.000
_cell.length_c   1.000
_cell.angle_alpha   90.00
_cell.angle_beta   90.00
_cell.angle_gamma   90.00
#
_symmetry.space_group_name_H-M   'P 1'
#
loop_
_entity.id
_entity.type
_entity.pdbx_description
1 polymer ?
#
loop_
_entity_poly.entity_id
_entity_poly.type
_entity_poly.pdbx_seq_one_letter_code
_entity_poly.pdbx_strand_id
1 'polypeptide(L)' 'MSVYKERVTLTLTKPYLDGMDRLRREGIYMERAEVIRDALRLLLEVRGIPPFYPEVRG' A
#
# COMPACT_ATOMS: atom_id res chain seq x y z
N MET A 1 5.51 -3.74 -21.28
CA MET A 1 6.51 -4.14 -20.26
C MET A 1 5.75 -4.71 -19.09
N SER A 2 5.81 -6.02 -18.82
CA SER A 2 5.07 -6.63 -17.72
C SER A 2 5.70 -6.21 -16.40
N VAL A 3 4.93 -5.56 -15.52
CA VAL A 3 5.38 -5.24 -14.17
C VAL A 3 5.49 -6.55 -13.40
N TYR A 4 6.71 -6.93 -13.03
CA TYR A 4 6.95 -8.10 -12.19
C TYR A 4 6.40 -7.83 -10.78
N LYS A 5 5.58 -8.76 -10.26
CA LYS A 5 4.96 -8.64 -8.95
C LYS A 5 5.51 -9.72 -8.05
N GLU A 6 6.01 -9.31 -6.89
CA GLU A 6 6.50 -10.21 -5.85
C GLU A 6 5.59 -10.19 -4.63
N ARG A 7 5.41 -11.34 -3.99
CA ARG A 7 4.62 -11.46 -2.77
C ARG A 7 5.51 -11.19 -1.55
N VAL A 8 5.19 -10.13 -0.82
CA VAL A 8 5.79 -9.85 0.49
C VAL A 8 4.83 -10.34 1.59
N THR A 9 5.35 -11.12 2.54
CA THR A 9 4.61 -11.52 3.75
C THR A 9 5.26 -10.87 4.95
N LEU A 10 4.45 -10.25 5.83
CA LEU A 10 4.94 -9.60 7.04
C LEU A 10 4.02 -9.87 8.23
N THR A 11 4.61 -9.88 9.42
CA THR A 11 3.89 -9.96 10.69
C THR A 11 3.76 -8.57 11.28
N LEU A 12 2.53 -8.15 11.61
CA LEU A 12 2.23 -6.85 12.21
C LEU A 12 1.56 -7.03 13.55
N THR A 13 1.71 -6.06 14.45
CA THR A 13 0.95 -6.04 15.70
C THR A 13 -0.52 -5.77 15.42
N LYS A 14 -1.39 -6.28 16.30
CA LYS A 14 -2.85 -6.16 16.16
C LYS A 14 -3.34 -4.72 15.92
N PRO A 15 -2.82 -3.66 16.57
CA PRO A 15 -3.26 -2.29 16.29
C PRO A 15 -3.09 -1.84 14.83
N TYR A 16 -2.03 -2.28 14.13
CA TYR A 16 -1.88 -1.98 12.70
C TYR A 16 -2.94 -2.70 11.87
N LEU A 17 -3.24 -3.96 12.19
CA LEU A 17 -4.29 -4.72 11.52
C LEU A 17 -5.66 -4.07 11.74
N ASP A 18 -5.97 -3.67 12.98
CA ASP A 18 -7.22 -3.02 13.34
C ASP A 18 -7.39 -1.66 12.64
N GLY A 19 -6.30 -0.90 12.50
CA GLY A 19 -6.29 0.35 11.74
C GLY A 19 -6.59 0.13 10.25
N MET A 20 -5.95 -0.86 9.62
CA MET A 20 -6.24 -1.21 8.21
C MET A 20 -7.68 -1.72 8.03
N ASP A 21 -8.19 -2.51 8.97
CA ASP A 21 -9.56 -3.02 8.93
C ASP A 21 -10.60 -1.92 9.12
N ARG A 22 -10.28 -0.89 9.92
CA ARG A 22 -11.12 0.30 10.03
C ARG A 22 -11.23 1.02 8.69
N LEU A 23 -10.10 1.25 8.01
CA LEU A 23 -10.09 1.89 6.69
C LEU A 23 -10.88 1.09 5.64
N ARG A 24 -10.83 -0.25 5.70
CA ARG A 24 -11.69 -1.13 4.90
C ARG A 24 -13.17 -0.96 5.23
N ARG A 25 -13.54 -0.97 6.52
CA ARG A 25 -14.94 -0.84 6.96
C ARG A 25 -15.55 0.50 6.58
N GLU A 26 -14.75 1.55 6.55
CA GLU A 26 -15.16 2.90 6.12
C GLU A 26 -15.26 3.01 4.58
N GLY A 27 -14.94 1.94 3.84
CA GLY A 27 -15.01 1.92 2.37
C GLY A 27 -13.90 2.69 1.68
N ILE A 28 -12.86 3.10 2.41
CA ILE A 28 -11.73 3.88 1.87
C ILE A 28 -10.81 2.97 1.03
N TYR A 29 -10.64 1.72 1.48
CA TYR A 29 -9.86 0.71 0.78
C TYR A 29 -10.63 -0.59 0.66
N MET A 30 -10.38 -1.34 -0.40
CA MET A 30 -10.98 -2.67 -0.58
C MET A 30 -10.18 -3.73 0.18
N GLU A 31 -8.85 -3.60 0.19
CA GLU A 31 -7.95 -4.62 0.71
C GLU A 31 -6.83 -4.03 1.58
N ARG A 32 -6.37 -4.78 2.58
CA ARG A 32 -5.22 -4.36 3.43
C ARG A 32 -3.96 -4.11 2.59
N ALA A 33 -3.80 -4.85 1.49
CA ALA A 33 -2.69 -4.69 0.57
C ALA A 33 -2.67 -3.31 -0.10
N GLU A 34 -3.82 -2.69 -0.33
CA GLU A 34 -3.90 -1.33 -0.88
C GLU A 34 -3.41 -0.30 0.14
N VAL A 35 -3.85 -0.44 1.40
CA VAL A 35 -3.36 0.41 2.50
C VAL A 35 -1.84 0.33 2.62
N ILE A 36 -1.27 -0.87 2.57
CA ILE A 36 0.18 -1.08 2.66
C ILE A 36 0.90 -0.43 1.46
N ARG A 37 0.36 -0.56 0.24
CA ARG A 37 0.94 0.07 -0.95
C ARG A 37 0.94 1.59 -0.84
N ASP A 38 -0.16 2.18 -0.40
CA ASP A 38 -0.27 3.64 -0.27
C ASP A 38 0.60 4.18 0.86
N ALA A 39 0.69 3.44 1.98
CA ALA A 39 1.64 3.77 3.04
C ALA A 39 3.10 3.73 2.56
N LEU A 40 3.46 2.73 1.74
CA LEU A 40 4.79 2.65 1.14
C LEU A 40 5.04 3.79 0.15
N ARG A 41 4.07 4.12 -0.72
CA ARG A 41 4.18 5.26 -1.64
C ARG A 41 4.42 6.56 -0.89
N LEU A 42 3.60 6.83 0.14
CA LEU A 42 3.73 8.01 1.00
C LEU A 42 5.10 8.06 1.69
N LEU A 43 5.57 6.93 2.24
CA LEU A 43 6.88 6.87 2.89
C LEU A 43 8.01 7.16 1.90
N LEU A 44 7.98 6.56 0.71
CA LEU A 44 9.00 6.76 -0.31
C LEU A 44 8.99 8.21 -0.82
N GLU A 45 7.81 8.81 -1.02
CA GLU A 45 7.64 10.22 -1.37
C GLU A 45 8.26 11.14 -0.32
N VAL A 46 7.92 10.95 0.96
CA VAL A 46 8.47 11.73 2.08
C VAL A 46 10.00 11.61 2.17
N ARG A 47 10.56 10.47 1.74
CA ARG A 47 12.01 10.23 1.72
C ARG A 47 12.70 10.66 0.43
N GLY A 48 11.97 11.18 -0.55
CA GLY A 48 12.51 11.55 -1.86
C GLY A 48 13.03 10.34 -2.66
N ILE A 49 12.50 9.13 -2.37
CA ILE A 49 12.89 7.89 -3.05
C ILE A 49 11.88 7.63 -4.18
N PRO A 50 12.33 7.58 -5.45
CA PRO A 50 11.47 7.15 -6.56
C PRO A 50 10.86 5.76 -6.29
N PRO A 51 9.59 5.55 -6.66
CA PRO A 51 9.29 5.35 -8.07
C PRO A 51 8.40 6.45 -8.67
N PHE A 52 8.96 7.22 -9.60
CA PHE A 52 8.15 7.98 -10.56
C PHE A 52 7.73 7.04 -11.69
N TYR A 53 6.50 6.54 -11.58
CA TYR A 53 5.62 5.87 -12.54
C TYR A 53 6.08 5.57 -13.99
N PRO A 54 5.51 4.48 -14.57
CA PRO A 54 4.32 4.69 -15.37
C PRO A 54 3.14 3.83 -14.89
N GLU A 55 2.35 4.31 -13.93
CA GLU A 55 0.93 3.96 -13.92
C GLU A 55 0.29 4.83 -14.99
N VAL A 56 0.06 4.21 -16.15
CA VAL A 56 -0.95 4.64 -17.10
C VAL A 56 -2.22 4.86 -16.28
N ARG A 57 -2.62 6.13 -16.10
CA ARG A 57 -4.00 6.44 -15.75
C ARG A 57 -4.85 5.96 -16.92
N GLY A 58 -5.40 4.75 -16.79
CA GLY A 58 -6.54 4.29 -17.57
C GLY A 58 -7.82 4.83 -16.98
#